data_AF-A0A3N1B1W8-F1
#
_entry.id   AF-A0A3N1B1W8-F1
#
_cell.length_a   1.000
_cell.length_b   1.000
_cell.length_c   1.000
_cell.angle_alpha   90.00
_cell.angle_beta   90.00
_cell.angle_gamma   90.00
#
_symmetry.space_group_name_H-M   'P 1'
#
loop_
_entity.id
_entity.type
_entity.pdbx_description
1 polymer ?
#
loop_
_entity_poly.entity_id
_entity_poly.type
_entity_poly.pdbx_seq_one_letter_code
_entity_poly.pdbx_strand_id
1 'polypeptide(L)' 'MPTYRLWQQDGQDQLVQATRVVSDGTYVYFEKQVGQQWQDVLTVPTEQVERVQRRVNEPSGWRWILARPLRVNPPHRHG' A
#
# COMPACT_ATOMS: atom_id res chain seq x y z
N MET A 1 13.12 2.53 -1.68
CA MET A 1 11.78 2.14 -1.20
C MET A 1 10.78 2.31 -2.34
N PRO A 2 9.89 1.34 -2.62
CA PRO A 2 8.83 1.51 -3.62
C PRO A 2 7.94 2.72 -3.35
N THR A 3 7.39 3.30 -4.41
CA THR A 3 6.37 4.34 -4.34
C THR A 3 5.05 3.76 -4.82
N TYR A 4 4.01 3.92 -4.01
CA TYR A 4 2.65 3.58 -4.35
C TYR A 4 1.84 4.85 -4.56
N ARG A 5 0.80 4.74 -5.38
CA ARG A 5 -0.25 5.74 -5.53
C ARG A 5 -1.55 5.12 -5.07
N LEU A 6 -2.14 5.70 -4.05
CA LEU A 6 -3.43 5.31 -3.51
C LEU A 6 -4.48 6.28 -4.04
N TRP A 7 -5.51 5.75 -4.70
CA TRP A 7 -6.72 6.47 -5.06
C TRP A 7 -7.81 6.15 -4.06
N GLN A 8 -8.41 7.18 -3.49
CA GLN A 8 -9.49 7.09 -2.51
C GLN A 8 -10.83 7.48 -3.14
N GLN A 9 -11.92 6.96 -2.58
CA GLN A 9 -13.28 7.18 -3.12
C GLN A 9 -13.72 8.66 -3.12
N ASP A 10 -13.09 9.51 -2.31
CA ASP A 10 -13.31 10.96 -2.30
C ASP A 10 -12.67 11.68 -3.50
N GLY A 11 -12.05 10.94 -4.42
CA GLY A 11 -11.35 11.46 -5.58
C GLY A 11 -9.94 11.98 -5.27
N GLN A 12 -9.49 11.89 -4.01
CA GLN A 12 -8.12 12.23 -3.65
C GLN A 12 -7.18 11.10 -4.00
N ASP A 13 -5.98 11.46 -4.46
CA ASP A 13 -4.88 10.54 -4.58
C ASP A 13 -3.69 10.97 -3.72
N GLN A 14 -3.00 9.99 -3.14
CA GLN A 14 -1.79 10.25 -2.36
C GLN A 14 -0.68 9.27 -2.71
N LEU A 15 0.54 9.80 -2.71
CA LEU A 15 1.75 9.02 -2.89
C LEU A 15 2.24 8.50 -1.54
N VAL A 16 2.47 7.20 -1.45
CA VAL A 16 2.93 6.53 -0.23
C VAL A 16 4.21 5.78 -0.52
N GLN A 17 5.26 6.06 0.24
CA GLN A 17 6.49 5.27 0.16
C GLN A 17 6.43 4.13 1.18
N ALA A 18 6.37 2.91 0.69
CA ALA A 18 6.26 1.72 1.52
C ALA A 18 7.02 0.55 0.90
N THR A 19 7.40 -0.43 1.71
CA THR A 19 8.01 -1.67 1.24
C THR A 19 6.96 -2.60 0.64
N ARG A 20 5.81 -2.75 1.31
CA ARG A 20 4.71 -3.61 0.85
C ARG A 20 3.34 -2.98 1.09
N VAL A 21 2.33 -3.56 0.44
CA VAL A 21 0.92 -3.25 0.67
C VAL A 21 0.20 -4.56 1.00
N VAL A 22 -0.46 -4.60 2.15
CA VAL A 22 -1.21 -5.76 2.61
C VAL A 22 -2.65 -5.37 2.97
N SER A 23 -3.53 -6.35 3.06
CA SER A 23 -4.92 -6.13 3.50
C SER A 23 -5.42 -7.32 4.30
N ASP A 24 -6.14 -7.03 5.37
CA ASP A 24 -6.85 -8.03 6.19
C ASP A 24 -8.34 -8.17 5.80
N GLY A 25 -8.75 -7.50 4.71
CA GLY A 25 -10.14 -7.39 4.26
C GLY A 25 -10.86 -6.14 4.77
N THR A 26 -10.54 -5.66 5.98
CA THR A 26 -11.15 -4.45 6.56
C THR A 26 -10.34 -3.21 6.23
N TYR A 27 -9.01 -3.34 6.26
CA TYR A 27 -8.08 -2.26 6.00
C TYR A 27 -7.05 -2.66 4.94
N VAL A 28 -6.47 -1.62 4.33
CA VAL A 28 -5.26 -1.70 3.51
C VAL A 28 -4.14 -1.00 4.28
N TYR A 29 -3.03 -1.70 4.43
CA TYR A 29 -1.85 -1.26 5.16
C TYR A 29 -0.69 -1.07 4.19
N PHE A 30 -0.09 0.12 4.22
CA PHE A 30 1.17 0.40 3.55
C PHE A 30 2.27 0.30 4.58
N GLU A 31 3.18 -0.64 4.41
CA GLU A 31 4.12 -1.00 5.48
C GLU A 31 5.56 -0.85 5.05
N LYS A 32 6.39 -0.41 6.00
CA LYS A 32 7.85 -0.45 5.91
C LYS A 32 8.40 -1.50 6.87
N GLN A 33 9.54 -2.07 6.53
CA GLN A 33 10.26 -2.96 7.44
C GLN A 33 11.26 -2.13 8.25
N VAL A 34 11.16 -2.17 9.57
CA VAL A 34 12.10 -1.52 10.51
C VAL A 34 12.66 -2.60 11.42
N GLY A 35 13.93 -2.96 11.21
CA GLY A 35 14.52 -4.14 11.84
C GLY A 35 13.78 -5.42 11.40
N GLN A 36 13.29 -6.19 12.38
CA GLN A 36 12.50 -7.41 12.13
C GLN A 36 10.98 -7.18 12.21
N GLN A 37 10.54 -5.94 12.42
CA GLN A 37 9.13 -5.60 12.55
C GLN A 37 8.63 -4.86 11.31
N TRP A 38 7.38 -5.12 10.97
CA TRP A 38 6.63 -4.33 10.01
C TRP A 38 5.98 -3.17 10.76
N GLN A 39 5.94 -2.00 10.13
CA GLN A 39 5.30 -0.81 10.68
C GLN A 39 4.43 -0.17 9.62
N ASP A 40 3.22 0.22 10.03
CA ASP A 40 2.30 0.95 9.18
C ASP A 40 2.87 2.36 8.90
N VAL A 41 2.98 2.67 7.63
CA VAL A 41 3.20 4.03 7.11
C VAL A 41 1.86 4.73 6.93
N LEU A 42 0.86 3.98 6.46
CA LEU A 42 -0.51 4.44 6.26
C LEU A 42 -1.47 3.26 6.40
N THR A 43 -2.58 3.50 7.09
CA THR A 43 -3.68 2.55 7.26
C THR A 43 -4.96 3.20 6.78
N VAL A 44 -5.67 2.56 5.84
CA VAL A 44 -6.89 3.09 5.23
C VAL A 44 -7.97 2.01 5.20
N PRO A 45 -9.24 2.32 5.50
CA PRO A 45 -10.34 1.37 5.34
C PRO A 45 -10.43 0.88 3.90
N THR A 46 -10.57 -0.43 3.68
CA THR A 46 -10.67 -1.02 2.33
C THR A 46 -11.80 -0.39 1.53
N GLU A 47 -12.92 -0.05 2.17
CA GLU A 47 -14.07 0.62 1.54
C GLU A 47 -13.73 2.00 0.97
N GLN A 48 -12.73 2.70 1.51
CA GLN A 48 -12.29 4.01 1.02
C GLN A 48 -11.24 3.90 -0.08
N VAL A 49 -10.70 2.70 -0.33
CA VAL A 49 -9.68 2.46 -1.35
C VAL A 49 -10.35 2.15 -2.69
N GLU A 50 -10.23 3.04 -3.66
CA GLU A 50 -10.65 2.77 -5.04
C GLU A 50 -9.60 1.92 -5.76
N ARG A 51 -8.33 2.28 -5.62
CA ARG A 51 -7.24 1.64 -6.38
C ARG A 51 -5.89 1.87 -5.74
N VAL A 52 -5.02 0.87 -5.81
CA VAL A 52 -3.60 1.01 -5.49
C VAL A 52 -2.77 0.75 -6.74
N GLN A 53 -1.80 1.61 -6.98
CA GLN A 53 -0.82 1.44 -8.04
C GLN A 53 0.59 1.45 -7.47
N ARG A 54 1.52 0.73 -8.10
CA ARG A 54 2.95 0.75 -7.76
C ARG A 54 3.74 1.35 -8.91
N ARG A 55 4.68 2.23 -8.60
CA ARG A 55 5.64 2.74 -9.57
C ARG A 55 6.66 1.65 -9.87
N VAL A 56 6.80 1.29 -11.14
CA VAL A 56 7.84 0.40 -11.64
C VAL A 56 8.76 1.22 -12.54
N ASN A 57 10.06 1.13 -12.28
CA ASN A 57 11.08 1.74 -13.13
C ASN A 57 11.38 0.80 -14.30
N GLU A 58 11.53 1.38 -15.49
CA GLU A 58 11.86 0.70 -16.74
C GLU A 58 13.04 1.44 -17.39
N PRO A 59 13.77 0.82 -18.34
CA PRO A 59 14.91 1.48 -18.98
C PRO A 59 14.57 2.85 -19.61
N SER A 60 13.33 3.04 -20.08
CA SER A 60 12.83 4.28 -20.69
C SER A 60 12.17 5.26 -19.72
N GLY A 61 12.09 4.95 -18.43
CA GLY A 61 11.44 5.81 -17.44
C GLY A 61 10.72 5.03 -16.35
N TRP A 62 9.45 5.34 -16.12
CA TRP A 62 8.64 4.66 -15.12
C TRP A 62 7.18 4.63 -15.54
N ARG A 63 6.43 3.67 -15.01
CA ARG A 63 4.98 3.61 -15.14
C ARG A 63 4.30 3.12 -13.87
N TRP A 64 3.01 3.39 -13.79
CA TRP A 64 2.15 2.86 -12.75
C TRP A 64 1.58 1.50 -13.20
N ILE A 65 1.66 0.50 -12.32
CA ILE A 65 0.96 -0.78 -12.49
C ILE A 65 -0.06 -0.95 -11.38
N LEU A 66 -1.17 -1.63 -11.66
CA LEU A 66 -2.13 -1.99 -10.63
C LEU A 66 -1.44 -2.89 -9.58
N ALA A 67 -1.51 -2.50 -8.33
CA ALA A 67 -1.01 -3.28 -7.20
C ALA A 67 -2.20 -3.89 -6.47
N ARG A 68 -2.17 -5.22 -6.30
CA ARG A 68 -3.15 -5.91 -5.45
C ARG A 68 -2.54 -6.08 -4.06
N PRO A 69 -3.17 -5.57 -3.00
CA PRO A 69 -2.71 -5.83 -1.64
C PRO A 69 -2.58 -7.32 -1.39
N LEU A 70 -1.50 -7.74 -0.74
CA LEU A 70 -1.36 -9.13 -0.31
C LEU A 70 -2.33 -9.39 0.84
N ARG A 71 -3.02 -10.53 0.83
CA ARG A 71 -3.90 -10.90 1.95
C ARG A 71 -3.07 -11.31 3.16
N VAL A 72 -3.48 -10.85 4.33
CA VAL A 72 -2.91 -11.23 5.62
C VAL A 72 -4.02 -11.62 6.59
N ASN A 73 -3.70 -12.49 7.56
CA ASN A 73 -4.67 -12.93 8.56
C ASN A 73 -4.89 -11.86 9.64
N PRO A 74 -6.13 -11.58 10.06
CA PRO A 74 -6.40 -10.83 11.27
C PRO A 74 -5.90 -11.59 12.52
N PRO A 75 -5.43 -10.91 13.59
CA PRO A 75 -5.17 -9.49 13.71
C PRO A 75 -3.74 -9.19 13.24
N HIS A 76 -3.60 -8.63 12.04
CA HIS A 76 -2.33 -8.15 11.53
C HIS A 76 -1.93 -6.83 12.24
N ARG A 77 -2.01 -6.81 13.57
CA ARG A 77 -1.59 -5.69 14.40
C ARG A 77 -0.13 -5.90 14.76
N HIS A 78 0.71 -5.00 14.28
CA HIS A 78 2.09 -4.88 14.72
C HIS A 78 2.07 -4.58 16.22
N GLY A 79 2.56 -5.53 17.02
CA GLY A 79 2.71 -5.38 18.47
C GLY A 79 3.82 -4.41 18.86
#